data_AF-A0A7S3JIX5-F1
#
_entry.id   AF-A0A7S3JIX5-F1
#
_cell.length_a   1.000
_cell.length_b   1.000
_cell.length_c   1.000
_cell.angle_alpha   90.00
_cell.angle_beta   90.00
_cell.angle_gamma   90.00
#
_symmetry.space_group_name_H-M   'P 1'
#
loop_
_entity.id
_entity.type
_entity.pdbx_description
1 polymer ?
#
loop_
_entity_poly.entity_id
_entity_poly.type
_entity_poly.pdbx_seq_one_letter_code
_entity_poly.pdbx_strand_id
1 'polypeptide(L)'
;RFWQLFSSSADEESVYNRFLCGNLHTLSKDGIYHELKGFYDKWYSANIMKLVVYSNKALDELEQLVISKFSRIENKNVEIPAFEDPPSFTQKDLCKLFRVKTVKSLNEVNVAFILKNYKHDESKSIDYIKHVLGHKGKNSLLSYLKAYQLATDIC
;
A
#
# COMPACT_ATOMS: atom_id res chain seq x y z
N ARG A 1 8.17 2.84 11.18
CA ARG A 1 9.46 2.11 11.34
C ARG A 1 9.40 0.73 10.70
N PHE A 2 8.46 -0.14 11.08
CA PHE A 2 8.32 -1.47 10.48
C PHE A 2 8.08 -1.44 8.97
N TRP A 3 7.22 -0.54 8.48
CA TRP A 3 6.98 -0.42 7.04
C TRP A 3 8.25 -0.13 6.25
N GLN A 4 9.02 0.90 6.63
CA GLN A 4 10.28 1.23 5.95
C GLN A 4 11.35 0.13 6.11
N LEU A 5 11.39 -0.56 7.26
CA LEU A 5 12.28 -1.71 7.45
C LEU A 5 11.94 -2.83 6.46
N PHE A 6 10.67 -3.19 6.37
CA PHE A 6 10.21 -4.22 5.45
C PHE A 6 10.41 -3.82 3.99
N SER A 7 10.10 -2.56 3.65
CA SER A 7 10.30 -2.04 2.29
C SER A 7 11.78 -2.03 1.91
N SER A 8 12.69 -1.63 2.81
CA SER A 8 14.14 -1.67 2.58
C SER A 8 14.73 -3.07 2.47
N SER A 9 13.97 -4.12 2.82
CA SER A 9 14.38 -5.52 2.61
C SER A 9 13.97 -6.09 1.25
N ALA A 10 13.23 -5.33 0.45
CA ALA A 10 12.95 -5.65 -0.94
C ALA A 10 14.21 -5.48 -1.80
N ASP A 11 14.16 -6.02 -3.02
CA ASP A 11 15.25 -5.85 -4.00
C ASP A 11 15.57 -4.35 -4.20
N GLU A 12 16.86 -4.01 -4.26
CA GLU A 12 17.33 -2.62 -4.29
C GLU A 12 16.87 -1.86 -5.55
N GLU A 13 16.66 -2.57 -6.66
CA GLU A 13 16.16 -1.99 -7.91
C GLU A 13 14.63 -1.81 -7.89
N SER A 14 13.94 -2.43 -6.92
CA SER A 14 12.49 -2.30 -6.79
C SER A 14 12.09 -0.90 -6.34
N VAL A 15 11.04 -0.37 -6.97
CA VAL A 15 10.37 0.84 -6.50
C VAL A 15 9.84 0.72 -5.07
N TYR A 16 9.60 -0.51 -4.60
CA TYR A 16 9.15 -0.79 -3.24
C TYR A 16 10.23 -0.53 -2.20
N ASN A 17 11.52 -0.55 -2.56
CA ASN A 17 12.63 -0.26 -1.65
C ASN A 17 12.71 1.23 -1.28
N ARG A 18 12.14 2.12 -2.11
CA ARG A 18 12.26 3.58 -1.98
C ARG A 18 11.68 4.13 -0.68
N PHE A 19 12.28 5.22 -0.20
CA PHE A 19 11.71 6.02 0.90
C PHE A 19 10.62 6.96 0.37
N LEU A 20 9.36 6.58 0.59
CA LEU A 20 8.21 7.27 -0.02
C LEU A 20 7.81 8.59 0.66
N CYS A 21 8.11 8.76 1.96
CA CYS A 21 7.63 9.94 2.69
C CYS A 21 8.36 11.23 2.29
N GLY A 22 9.66 11.14 1.98
CA GLY A 22 10.52 12.30 1.84
C GLY A 22 10.85 13.00 3.17
N ASN A 23 11.86 13.87 3.15
CA ASN A 23 12.28 14.72 4.25
C ASN A 23 13.04 15.94 3.71
N LEU A 24 13.55 16.79 4.61
CA LEU A 24 14.32 17.97 4.22
C LEU A 24 15.52 17.61 3.33
N HIS A 25 16.24 16.53 3.63
CA HIS A 25 17.39 16.09 2.83
C HIS A 25 16.99 15.61 1.43
N THR A 26 15.84 14.95 1.27
CA THR A 26 15.40 14.46 -0.05
C THR A 26 14.72 15.53 -0.89
N LEU A 27 14.08 16.53 -0.27
CA LEU A 27 13.23 17.52 -0.95
C LEU A 27 13.83 18.94 -1.01
N SER A 28 14.72 19.32 -0.10
CA SER A 28 15.41 20.63 -0.12
C SER A 28 16.58 20.60 -1.09
N LYS A 29 16.26 20.48 -2.38
CA LYS A 29 17.23 20.44 -3.48
C LYS A 29 17.00 21.61 -4.43
N ASP A 30 18.09 22.12 -4.99
CA ASP A 30 18.00 23.10 -6.07
C ASP A 30 17.24 22.49 -7.26
N GLY A 31 16.37 23.27 -7.88
CA GLY A 31 15.56 22.81 -9.02
C GLY A 31 14.34 21.95 -8.66
N ILE A 32 14.02 21.75 -7.37
CA ILE A 32 12.85 20.95 -6.95
C ILE A 32 11.53 21.40 -7.58
N TYR A 33 11.37 22.71 -7.83
CA TYR A 33 10.20 23.25 -8.51
C TYR A 33 10.05 22.70 -9.94
N HIS A 34 11.14 22.57 -10.69
CA HIS A 34 11.12 22.04 -12.05
C HIS A 34 10.78 20.55 -12.06
N GLU A 35 11.31 19.78 -11.11
CA GLU A 35 10.96 18.36 -10.91
C GLU A 35 9.47 18.20 -10.56
N LEU A 36 8.96 19.03 -9.65
CA LEU A 36 7.53 19.04 -9.29
C LEU A 36 6.65 19.36 -10.50
N LYS A 37 7.02 20.39 -11.28
CA LYS A 37 6.30 20.76 -12.49
C LYS A 37 6.35 19.64 -13.53
N GLY A 38 7.51 19.02 -13.75
CA GLY A 38 7.66 17.88 -14.65
C GLY A 38 6.80 16.69 -14.21
N PHE A 39 6.73 16.42 -12.92
CA PHE A 39 5.86 15.37 -12.37
C PHE A 39 4.37 15.69 -12.59
N TYR A 40 3.95 16.92 -12.33
CA TYR A 40 2.58 17.38 -12.60
C TYR A 40 2.24 17.29 -14.09
N ASP A 41 3.10 17.84 -14.94
CA ASP A 41 2.95 17.85 -16.38
C ASP A 41 2.87 16.41 -16.94
N LYS A 42 3.60 15.46 -16.36
CA LYS A 42 3.56 14.05 -16.77
C LYS A 42 2.37 13.25 -16.22
N TRP A 43 2.09 13.32 -14.92
CA TRP A 43 1.21 12.36 -14.24
C TRP A 43 -0.18 12.90 -13.86
N TYR A 44 -0.37 14.22 -13.78
CA TYR A 44 -1.71 14.77 -13.52
C TYR A 44 -2.50 14.83 -14.83
N SER A 45 -3.17 13.71 -15.15
CA SER A 45 -3.98 13.53 -16.35
C SER A 45 -5.38 13.02 -16.02
N ALA A 46 -6.41 13.56 -16.69
CA ALA A 46 -7.81 13.24 -16.42
C ALA A 46 -8.13 11.74 -16.51
N ASN A 47 -7.52 11.00 -17.44
CA ASN A 47 -7.81 9.58 -17.65
C ASN A 47 -7.43 8.67 -16.47
N ILE A 48 -6.55 9.13 -15.58
CA ILE A 48 -6.10 8.38 -14.39
C ILE A 48 -6.59 9.01 -13.08
N MET A 49 -7.44 10.03 -13.14
CA MET A 49 -8.08 10.62 -11.97
C MET A 49 -9.43 9.96 -11.68
N LYS A 50 -9.80 9.93 -10.40
CA LYS A 50 -11.13 9.51 -9.92
C LYS A 50 -11.66 10.60 -8.99
N LEU A 51 -12.93 10.93 -9.12
CA LEU A 51 -13.61 11.94 -8.31
C LEU A 51 -14.85 11.31 -7.67
N VAL A 52 -15.05 11.58 -6.38
CA VAL A 52 -16.28 11.27 -5.66
C VAL A 52 -16.79 12.56 -5.03
N VAL A 53 -18.07 12.87 -5.25
CA VAL A 53 -18.74 14.04 -4.65
C VAL A 53 -19.91 13.54 -3.83
N TYR A 54 -19.99 14.01 -2.58
CA TYR A 54 -21.08 13.69 -1.67
C TYR A 54 -21.77 14.98 -1.22
N SER A 55 -23.10 15.04 -1.38
CA SER A 55 -23.90 16.21 -1.07
C SER A 55 -25.38 15.80 -0.91
N ASN A 56 -26.18 16.69 -0.35
CA ASN A 56 -27.64 16.57 -0.28
C ASN A 56 -28.36 17.12 -1.53
N LYS A 57 -27.62 17.62 -2.53
CA LYS A 57 -28.17 18.10 -3.82
C LYS A 57 -28.61 16.94 -4.70
N ALA A 58 -29.51 17.23 -5.65
CA ALA A 58 -29.91 16.28 -6.68
C ALA A 58 -28.71 15.89 -7.58
N LEU A 59 -28.78 14.70 -8.19
CA LEU A 59 -27.70 14.20 -9.06
C LEU A 59 -27.43 15.13 -10.24
N ASP A 60 -28.46 15.66 -10.89
CA ASP A 60 -28.32 16.56 -12.04
C ASP A 60 -27.58 17.86 -11.66
N GLU A 61 -27.85 18.40 -10.46
CA GLU A 61 -27.14 19.56 -9.94
C GLU A 61 -25.66 19.24 -9.68
N LEU A 62 -25.38 18.04 -9.15
CA LEU A 62 -24.02 17.59 -8.88
C LEU A 62 -23.24 17.33 -10.16
N GLU A 63 -23.87 16.77 -11.17
CA GLU A 63 -23.26 16.57 -12.49
C GLU A 63 -22.87 17.92 -13.10
N GLN A 64 -23.80 18.88 -13.15
CA GLN A 64 -23.50 20.21 -13.67
C GLN A 64 -22.36 20.89 -12.89
N LEU A 65 -22.36 20.77 -11.56
CA LEU A 65 -21.29 21.29 -10.72
C LEU A 65 -19.95 20.64 -11.06
N VAL A 66 -19.91 19.31 -11.17
CA VAL A 66 -18.68 18.56 -11.49
C VAL A 66 -18.16 18.93 -12.87
N ILE A 67 -19.03 18.97 -13.89
CA ILE A 67 -18.66 19.38 -15.24
C ILE A 67 -18.09 20.80 -15.21
N SER A 68 -18.73 21.74 -14.52
CA SER A 68 -18.26 23.14 -14.47
C SER A 68 -16.86 23.29 -13.85
N LYS A 69 -16.47 22.40 -12.93
CA LYS A 69 -15.21 22.51 -12.16
C LYS A 69 -14.08 21.66 -12.73
N PHE A 70 -14.39 20.47 -13.23
CA PHE A 70 -13.38 19.45 -13.52
C PHE A 70 -13.23 19.14 -15.02
N SER A 71 -14.13 19.60 -15.90
CA SER A 71 -14.04 19.35 -17.35
C SER A 71 -12.79 19.93 -18.03
N ARG A 72 -12.15 20.93 -17.39
CA ARG A 72 -10.94 21.59 -17.90
C ARG A 72 -9.65 20.83 -17.60
N ILE A 73 -9.71 19.74 -16.82
CA ILE A 73 -8.52 18.93 -16.54
C ILE A 73 -8.12 18.22 -17.83
N GLU A 74 -6.88 18.44 -18.24
CA GLU A 74 -6.34 17.88 -19.47
C GLU A 74 -6.25 16.35 -19.40
N ASN A 75 -6.70 15.68 -20.46
CA ASN A 75 -6.39 14.28 -20.69
C ASN A 75 -5.10 14.16 -21.52
N LYS A 76 -4.03 13.74 -20.85
CA LYS A 76 -2.70 13.51 -21.43
C LYS A 76 -2.50 12.06 -21.88
N ASN A 77 -3.54 11.23 -21.80
CA ASN A 77 -3.54 9.81 -22.16
C ASN A 77 -2.40 9.02 -21.48
N VAL A 78 -2.24 9.23 -20.17
CA VAL A 78 -1.20 8.57 -19.38
C VAL A 78 -1.49 7.08 -19.25
N GLU A 79 -0.49 6.26 -19.55
CA GLU A 79 -0.51 4.82 -19.23
C GLU A 79 -0.05 4.61 -17.78
N ILE A 80 -0.87 3.89 -17.00
CA ILE A 80 -0.53 3.56 -15.61
C ILE A 80 0.56 2.49 -15.63
N PRO A 81 1.71 2.70 -14.96
CA PRO A 81 2.75 1.69 -14.89
C PRO A 81 2.24 0.41 -14.24
N ALA A 82 2.48 -0.73 -14.89
CA ALA A 82 2.38 -2.03 -14.25
C ALA A 82 3.61 -2.24 -13.36
N PHE A 83 3.41 -2.71 -12.14
CA PHE A 83 4.49 -2.99 -11.18
C PHE A 83 4.66 -4.49 -10.95
N GLU A 84 4.39 -5.29 -11.98
CA GLU A 84 4.36 -6.75 -11.87
C GLU A 84 5.74 -7.36 -12.08
N ASP A 85 6.58 -6.74 -12.91
CA ASP A 85 7.95 -7.18 -13.20
C ASP A 85 8.96 -6.01 -13.21
N PRO A 86 10.19 -6.23 -12.67
CA PRO A 86 10.60 -7.39 -11.89
C PRO A 86 9.91 -7.44 -10.52
N PRO A 87 9.79 -8.63 -9.88
CA PRO A 87 9.15 -8.76 -8.58
C PRO A 87 9.90 -7.96 -7.52
N SER A 88 9.15 -7.36 -6.59
CA SER A 88 9.75 -6.58 -5.50
C SER A 88 10.61 -7.41 -4.55
N PHE A 89 10.35 -8.72 -4.46
CA PHE A 89 11.13 -9.64 -3.66
C PHE A 89 11.53 -10.83 -4.53
N THR A 90 12.82 -11.15 -4.53
CA THR A 90 13.36 -12.35 -5.16
C THR A 90 13.68 -13.41 -4.11
N GLN A 91 14.07 -14.61 -4.53
CA GLN A 91 14.37 -15.71 -3.60
C GLN A 91 15.45 -15.34 -2.55
N LYS A 92 16.39 -14.45 -2.89
CA LYS A 92 17.45 -13.98 -1.98
C LYS A 92 16.93 -13.07 -0.86
N ASP A 93 15.76 -12.46 -1.07
CA ASP A 93 15.13 -11.47 -0.19
C ASP A 93 14.10 -12.12 0.75
N LEU A 94 13.76 -13.40 0.51
CA LEU A 94 12.84 -14.18 1.33
C LEU A 94 13.53 -14.84 2.54
N CYS A 95 12.73 -15.44 3.42
CA CYS A 95 13.19 -16.18 4.61
C CYS A 95 14.10 -15.37 5.54
N LYS A 96 13.89 -14.07 5.63
CA LYS A 96 14.62 -13.17 6.54
C LYS A 96 13.98 -13.16 7.92
N LEU A 97 14.83 -13.10 8.95
CA LEU A 97 14.40 -12.88 10.33
C LEU A 97 14.89 -11.52 10.80
N PHE A 98 13.96 -10.64 11.15
CA PHE A 98 14.26 -9.33 11.71
C PHE A 98 14.00 -9.31 13.22
N ARG A 99 15.03 -8.98 13.99
CA ARG A 99 14.91 -8.71 15.44
C ARG A 99 14.94 -7.20 15.64
N VAL A 100 13.81 -6.62 16.05
CA VAL A 100 13.63 -5.17 16.06
C VAL A 100 13.44 -4.66 17.48
N LYS A 101 14.29 -3.70 17.89
CA LYS A 101 14.06 -2.95 19.13
C LYS A 101 12.98 -1.90 18.91
N THR A 102 11.85 -2.05 19.60
CA THR A 102 10.73 -1.11 19.52
C THR A 102 10.92 0.06 20.48
N VAL A 103 10.31 1.20 20.14
CA VAL A 103 10.25 2.37 21.03
C VAL A 103 9.15 2.19 22.08
N LYS A 104 8.01 1.64 21.65
CA LYS A 104 6.92 1.24 22.55
C LYS A 104 7.21 -0.14 23.13
N SER A 105 6.68 -0.42 24.31
CA SER A 105 6.68 -1.77 24.88
C SER A 105 5.71 -2.65 24.08
N LEU A 106 6.24 -3.39 23.10
CA LEU A 106 5.50 -4.30 22.22
C LEU A 106 6.28 -5.61 22.14
N ASN A 107 5.58 -6.73 22.29
CA ASN A 107 6.12 -8.08 22.12
C ASN A 107 5.29 -8.77 21.05
N GLU A 108 5.67 -8.57 19.79
CA GLU A 108 4.92 -9.02 18.63
C GLU A 108 5.81 -9.83 17.69
N VAL A 109 5.21 -10.86 17.07
CA VAL A 109 5.82 -11.61 15.98
C VAL A 109 5.02 -11.31 14.72
N ASN A 110 5.69 -10.76 13.71
CA ASN A 110 5.10 -10.49 12.41
C ASN A 110 5.62 -11.51 11.40
N VAL A 111 4.71 -12.24 10.76
CA VAL A 111 5.02 -13.19 9.67
C VAL A 111 4.39 -12.66 8.40
N ALA A 112 5.20 -12.45 7.37
CA ALA A 112 4.77 -11.91 6.09
C ALA A 112 5.03 -12.91 4.96
N PHE A 113 4.05 -13.07 4.08
CA PHE A 113 4.14 -13.85 2.86
C PHE A 113 4.03 -12.91 1.67
N ILE A 114 4.98 -13.00 0.74
CA ILE A 114 4.92 -12.23 -0.51
C ILE A 114 4.05 -13.00 -1.49
N LEU A 115 2.94 -12.40 -1.91
CA LEU A 115 2.02 -12.97 -2.88
C LEU A 115 2.13 -12.19 -4.20
N LYS A 116 1.85 -12.87 -5.32
CA LYS A 116 1.64 -12.18 -6.60
C LYS A 116 0.43 -11.27 -6.49
N ASN A 117 0.40 -10.23 -7.33
CA ASN A 117 -0.76 -9.35 -7.43
C ASN A 117 -2.03 -10.18 -7.67
N TYR A 118 -3.02 -10.01 -6.79
CA TYR A 118 -4.30 -10.72 -6.82
C TYR A 118 -5.48 -9.76 -7.06
N LYS A 119 -5.20 -8.59 -7.66
CA LYS A 119 -6.25 -7.66 -8.09
C LYS A 119 -7.32 -8.43 -8.88
N HIS A 120 -8.58 -8.24 -8.49
CA HIS A 120 -9.76 -8.92 -9.03
C HIS A 120 -9.93 -10.39 -8.63
N ASP A 121 -9.43 -10.79 -7.46
CA ASP A 121 -9.83 -12.07 -6.85
C ASP A 121 -11.28 -12.03 -6.35
N GLU A 122 -12.23 -12.30 -7.23
CA GLU A 122 -13.66 -12.41 -6.90
C GLU A 122 -13.95 -13.58 -5.94
N SER A 123 -13.07 -14.59 -5.91
CA SER A 123 -13.22 -15.75 -5.01
C SER A 123 -12.89 -15.42 -3.55
N LYS A 124 -12.28 -14.25 -3.29
CA LYS A 124 -11.85 -13.81 -1.96
C LYS A 124 -10.96 -14.84 -1.25
N SER A 125 -10.08 -15.51 -1.99
CA SER A 125 -9.22 -16.58 -1.48
C SER A 125 -8.35 -16.10 -0.32
N ILE A 126 -7.76 -14.90 -0.43
CA ILE A 126 -6.92 -14.33 0.63
C ILE A 126 -7.73 -13.95 1.87
N ASP A 127 -8.94 -13.40 1.68
CA ASP A 127 -9.82 -13.09 2.80
C ASP A 127 -10.26 -14.36 3.54
N TYR A 128 -10.53 -15.44 2.80
CA TYR A 128 -10.86 -16.74 3.40
C TYR A 128 -9.69 -17.28 4.22
N ILE A 129 -8.47 -17.26 3.69
CA ILE A 129 -7.26 -17.68 4.43
C ILE A 129 -7.09 -16.81 5.68
N LYS A 130 -7.23 -15.49 5.56
CA LYS A 130 -7.16 -14.56 6.70
C LYS A 130 -8.23 -14.87 7.74
N HIS A 131 -9.45 -15.18 7.31
CA HIS A 131 -10.55 -15.55 8.21
C HIS A 131 -10.21 -16.82 9.01
N VAL A 132 -9.70 -17.86 8.34
CA VAL A 132 -9.31 -19.12 8.98
C VAL A 132 -8.14 -18.91 9.94
N LEU A 133 -7.09 -18.21 9.52
CA LEU A 133 -5.92 -17.95 10.35
C LEU A 133 -6.24 -17.06 11.55
N GLY A 134 -7.07 -16.03 11.36
CA GLY A 134 -7.50 -15.10 12.40
C GLY A 134 -8.65 -15.61 13.27
N HIS A 135 -9.15 -16.83 13.05
CA HIS A 135 -10.25 -17.39 13.82
C HIS A 135 -9.89 -17.50 15.31
N LYS A 136 -10.78 -17.00 16.18
CA LYS A 136 -10.55 -16.93 17.65
C LYS A 136 -11.38 -17.93 18.46
N GLY A 137 -12.11 -18.83 17.79
CA GLY A 137 -12.93 -19.84 18.45
C GLY A 137 -12.15 -21.05 18.96
N LYS A 138 -12.88 -22.05 19.48
CA LYS A 138 -12.31 -23.30 20.00
C LYS A 138 -11.50 -24.02 18.91
N ASN A 139 -10.38 -24.61 19.30
CA ASN A 139 -9.44 -25.35 18.42
C ASN A 139 -8.79 -24.49 17.32
N SER A 140 -8.86 -23.16 17.41
CA SER A 140 -8.14 -22.29 16.47
C SER A 140 -6.65 -22.21 16.76
N LEU A 141 -5.88 -21.62 15.83
CA LEU A 141 -4.48 -21.29 16.05
C LEU A 141 -4.28 -20.45 17.31
N LEU A 142 -5.11 -19.42 17.53
CA LEU A 142 -5.05 -18.61 18.74
C LEU A 142 -5.34 -19.44 20.00
N SER A 143 -6.35 -20.32 19.95
CA SER A 143 -6.69 -21.20 21.06
C SER A 143 -5.50 -22.08 21.45
N TYR A 144 -4.78 -22.62 20.46
CA TYR A 144 -3.58 -23.40 20.69
C TYR A 144 -2.45 -22.55 21.31
N LEU A 145 -2.12 -21.40 20.72
CA LEU A 145 -1.07 -20.53 21.23
C LEU A 145 -1.34 -20.02 22.67
N LYS A 146 -2.61 -19.72 22.99
CA LYS A 146 -3.02 -19.35 24.36
C LYS A 146 -2.85 -20.48 25.36
N ALA A 147 -3.18 -21.72 24.98
CA ALA A 147 -3.03 -22.87 25.86
C ALA A 147 -1.58 -23.10 26.31
N TYR A 148 -0.62 -22.79 25.44
CA TYR A 148 0.83 -22.84 25.75
C TYR A 148 1.39 -21.51 26.25
N GLN A 149 0.55 -20.50 26.51
CA GLN A 149 0.95 -19.16 26.95
C GLN A 149 1.96 -18.45 26.01
N LEU A 150 1.89 -18.76 24.71
CA LEU A 150 2.80 -18.22 23.69
C LEU A 150 2.31 -16.91 23.07
N ALA A 151 0.99 -16.68 23.04
CA ALA A 151 0.40 -15.47 22.50
C ALA A 151 -0.90 -15.09 23.23
N THR A 152 -1.17 -13.80 23.32
CA THR A 152 -2.43 -13.25 23.87
C THR A 152 -3.45 -12.93 22.79
N ASP A 153 -3.01 -12.66 21.56
CA ASP A 153 -3.87 -12.41 20.41
C ASP A 153 -3.16 -12.73 19.08
N ILE A 154 -3.96 -12.84 18.00
CA ILE A 154 -3.50 -12.84 16.60
C ILE A 154 -4.36 -11.86 15.79
N CYS A 155 -3.75 -11.23 14.79
CA CYS A 155 -4.34 -10.16 13.98
C CYS A 155 -4.29 -10.54 12.50
#